data_AF-R7FSE8-F1
#
_entry.id   AF-R7FSE8-F1
#
_cell.length_a   1.000
_cell.length_b   1.000
_cell.length_c   1.000
_cell.angle_alpha   90.00
_cell.angle_beta   90.00
_cell.angle_gamma   90.00
#
_symmetry.space_group_name_H-M   'P 1'
#
loop_
_entity.id
_entity.type
_entity.pdbx_description
1 polymer ?
#
loop_
_entity_poly.entity_id
_entity_poly.type
_entity_poly.pdbx_seq_one_letter_code
_entity_poly.pdbx_strand_id
1 'polypeptide(L)'
;MKGALSGVYDEAKIADYESQGVALADKDKKKYEEMLERKPLYEDILQTLKEHISDKVYKEPESFIKYLSGILSCDKKLTERIADGLSEMDKTAEIQRDKKGNIIYDKETRDTEIVKYTEDIETYMAREVLPYVPDAKWFWEENLGAKKPVIKIGAEIPFTRYFYKYTQPEKSEVLEEKFLTLEKNVSERIKALFAVKGEE
;
A
#
# COMPACT_ATOMS: atom_id res chain seq x y z
N MET A 1 11.35 -6.39 6.27
CA MET A 1 11.63 -6.89 4.92
C MET A 1 10.41 -6.74 4.03
N LYS A 2 10.41 -5.79 3.10
CA LYS A 2 9.33 -5.53 2.13
C LYS A 2 9.18 -6.66 1.10
N GLY A 3 8.80 -7.87 1.54
CA GLY A 3 8.58 -9.02 0.66
C GLY A 3 9.78 -9.43 -0.22
N ALA A 4 11.00 -9.00 0.11
CA ALA A 4 12.20 -9.19 -0.72
C ALA A 4 12.50 -10.67 -1.04
N LEU A 5 12.12 -11.58 -0.13
CA LEU A 5 12.32 -13.02 -0.24
C LEU A 5 11.09 -13.79 -0.75
N SER A 6 9.95 -13.13 -1.01
CA SER A 6 8.72 -13.79 -1.50
C SER A 6 8.87 -14.47 -2.85
N GLY A 7 9.89 -14.09 -3.64
CA GLY A 7 10.26 -14.77 -4.89
C GLY A 7 11.17 -15.99 -4.70
N VAL A 8 11.71 -16.21 -3.50
CA VAL A 8 12.51 -17.38 -3.12
C VAL A 8 11.61 -18.41 -2.45
N TYR A 9 10.90 -17.99 -1.39
CA TYR A 9 9.93 -18.79 -0.66
C TYR A 9 8.88 -17.86 -0.03
N ASP A 10 7.61 -18.25 -0.13
CA ASP A 10 6.48 -17.49 0.42
C ASP A 10 5.53 -18.46 1.11
N GLU A 11 5.55 -18.44 2.44
CA GLU A 11 4.80 -19.36 3.29
C GLU A 11 3.29 -19.26 3.06
N ALA A 12 2.76 -18.04 2.81
CA ALA A 12 1.35 -17.84 2.55
C ALA A 12 0.92 -18.51 1.23
N LYS A 13 1.73 -18.37 0.17
CA LYS A 13 1.46 -19.04 -1.12
C LYS A 13 1.55 -20.56 -1.01
N ILE A 14 2.49 -21.07 -0.22
CA ILE A 14 2.62 -22.51 0.03
C ILE A 14 1.37 -23.04 0.74
N ALA A 15 0.90 -22.36 1.80
CA ALA A 15 -0.33 -22.73 2.49
C ALA A 15 -1.57 -22.68 1.56
N ASP A 16 -1.65 -21.66 0.69
CA ASP A 16 -2.71 -21.58 -0.32
C ASP A 16 -2.66 -22.77 -1.28
N TYR A 17 -1.49 -23.15 -1.78
CA TYR A 17 -1.32 -24.31 -2.66
C TYR A 17 -1.65 -25.63 -1.95
N GLU A 18 -1.26 -25.78 -0.69
CA GLU A 18 -1.60 -26.94 0.15
C GLU A 18 -3.12 -27.03 0.38
N SER A 19 -3.80 -25.90 0.59
CA SER A 19 -5.26 -25.85 0.75
C SER A 19 -6.03 -26.24 -0.52
N GLN A 20 -5.44 -25.98 -1.70
CA GLN A 20 -6.02 -26.34 -3.00
C GLN A 20 -5.82 -27.83 -3.33
N GLY A 21 -4.78 -28.46 -2.77
CA GLY A 21 -4.52 -29.89 -2.86
C GLY A 21 -4.59 -30.43 -4.31
N VAL A 22 -5.51 -31.37 -4.56
CA VAL A 22 -5.70 -32.02 -5.87
C VAL A 22 -6.33 -31.12 -6.95
N ALA A 23 -6.87 -29.95 -6.57
CA ALA A 23 -7.45 -28.98 -7.51
C ALA A 23 -6.41 -27.98 -8.06
N LEU A 24 -5.14 -28.10 -7.66
CA LEU A 24 -4.08 -27.22 -8.08
C LEU A 24 -3.75 -27.42 -9.58
N ALA A 25 -3.73 -26.34 -10.35
CA ALA A 25 -3.38 -26.38 -11.76
C ALA A 25 -1.90 -26.80 -11.97
N ASP A 26 -1.59 -27.51 -13.06
CA ASP A 26 -0.23 -28.00 -13.37
C ASP A 26 0.84 -26.89 -13.32
N LYS A 27 0.48 -25.69 -13.77
CA LYS A 27 1.37 -24.51 -13.74
C LYS A 27 1.70 -24.07 -12.32
N ASP A 28 0.75 -24.18 -11.40
CA ASP A 28 0.94 -23.76 -10.01
C ASP A 28 1.57 -24.86 -9.17
N LYS A 29 1.33 -26.13 -9.51
CA LYS A 29 2.09 -27.27 -8.96
C LYS A 29 3.58 -27.15 -9.25
N LYS A 30 3.95 -26.78 -10.48
CA LYS A 30 5.35 -26.52 -10.84
C LYS A 30 5.98 -25.41 -9.99
N LYS A 31 5.25 -24.30 -9.78
CA LYS A 31 5.73 -23.20 -8.92
C LYS A 31 5.85 -23.62 -7.45
N TYR A 32 4.91 -24.41 -6.96
CA TYR A 32 4.94 -24.96 -5.60
C TYR A 32 6.19 -25.81 -5.39
N GLU A 33 6.49 -26.74 -6.30
CA GLU A 33 7.69 -27.57 -6.26
C GLU A 33 8.98 -26.73 -6.32
N GLU A 34 9.06 -25.76 -7.26
CA GLU A 34 10.20 -24.83 -7.36
C GLU A 34 10.41 -24.00 -6.08
N MET A 35 9.34 -23.62 -5.38
CA MET A 35 9.43 -22.88 -4.12
C MET A 35 9.90 -23.78 -2.96
N LEU A 36 9.41 -25.02 -2.89
CA LEU A 36 9.88 -25.99 -1.88
C LEU A 36 11.37 -26.30 -2.05
N GLU A 37 11.85 -26.47 -3.29
CA GLU A 37 13.28 -26.69 -3.56
C GLU A 37 14.15 -25.50 -3.13
N ARG A 38 13.59 -24.29 -3.12
CA ARG A 38 14.28 -23.06 -2.69
C ARG A 38 14.15 -22.76 -1.20
N LYS A 39 13.37 -23.55 -0.45
CA LYS A 39 13.20 -23.39 1.00
C LYS A 39 14.53 -23.44 1.77
N PRO A 40 15.48 -24.36 1.49
CA PRO A 40 16.77 -24.37 2.19
C PRO A 40 17.57 -23.09 1.99
N LEU A 41 17.54 -22.52 0.78
CA LEU A 41 18.19 -21.24 0.49
C LEU A 41 17.54 -20.08 1.28
N TYR A 42 16.21 -20.09 1.40
CA TYR A 42 15.50 -19.09 2.20
C TYR A 42 15.88 -19.16 3.68
N GLU A 43 15.94 -20.37 4.25
CA GLU A 43 16.33 -20.59 5.64
C GLU A 43 17.80 -20.20 5.90
N ASP A 44 18.71 -20.55 4.98
CA ASP A 44 20.13 -20.17 5.02
C ASP A 44 20.32 -18.64 5.03
N ILE A 45 19.62 -17.93 4.14
CA ILE A 45 19.64 -16.46 4.09
C ILE A 45 19.15 -15.88 5.41
N LEU A 46 18.02 -16.35 5.93
CA LEU A 46 17.47 -15.82 7.19
C LEU A 46 18.40 -16.10 8.37
N GLN A 47 19.00 -17.28 8.43
CA GLN A 47 19.93 -17.64 9.49
C GLN A 47 21.19 -16.76 9.44
N THR A 48 21.79 -16.62 8.26
CA THR A 48 22.96 -15.76 8.05
C THR A 48 22.67 -14.31 8.43
N LEU A 49 21.51 -13.77 8.01
CA LEU A 49 21.12 -12.39 8.35
C LEU A 49 20.92 -12.21 9.86
N LYS A 50 20.37 -13.20 10.57
CA LYS A 50 20.17 -13.15 12.04
C LYS A 50 21.50 -13.22 12.80
N GLU A 51 22.47 -13.99 12.31
CA GLU A 51 23.80 -14.09 12.91
C GLU A 51 24.63 -12.82 12.75
N HIS A 52 24.33 -12.02 11.72
CA HIS A 52 25.08 -10.81 11.36
C HIS A 52 24.33 -9.50 11.70
N ILE A 53 23.40 -9.54 12.66
CA ILE A 53 22.73 -8.33 13.16
C ILE A 53 23.77 -7.45 13.86
N SER A 54 23.81 -6.17 13.47
CA SER A 54 24.75 -5.18 13.98
C SER A 54 24.10 -3.81 14.04
N ASP A 55 24.56 -2.95 14.96
CA ASP A 55 24.13 -1.55 15.09
C ASP A 55 24.76 -0.63 14.02
N LYS A 56 25.61 -1.17 13.14
CA LYS A 56 26.27 -0.39 12.10
C LYS A 56 25.28 0.03 11.02
N VAL A 57 25.09 1.35 10.88
CA VAL A 57 24.28 1.95 9.82
C VAL A 57 25.15 2.26 8.60
N TYR A 58 24.70 1.80 7.43
CA TYR A 58 25.33 2.12 6.15
C TYR A 58 24.53 3.25 5.47
N LYS A 59 25.20 4.38 5.19
CA LYS A 59 24.58 5.56 4.54
C LYS A 59 24.63 5.53 3.02
N GLU A 60 25.26 4.50 2.46
CA GLU A 60 25.41 4.28 1.03
C GLU A 60 25.06 2.83 0.66
N PRO A 61 24.32 2.60 -0.45
CA PRO A 61 23.97 1.25 -0.88
C PRO A 61 25.18 0.39 -1.25
N GLU A 62 26.23 0.99 -1.85
CA GLU A 62 27.36 0.22 -2.38
C GLU A 62 28.11 -0.56 -1.30
N SER A 63 28.44 0.10 -0.19
CA SER A 63 29.09 -0.56 0.95
C SER A 63 28.19 -1.60 1.61
N PHE A 64 26.88 -1.36 1.67
CA PHE A 64 25.94 -2.31 2.25
C PHE A 64 25.78 -3.56 1.37
N ILE A 65 25.59 -3.38 0.06
CA ILE A 65 25.51 -4.48 -0.90
C ILE A 65 26.81 -5.27 -0.92
N LYS A 66 27.97 -4.61 -0.84
CA LYS A 66 29.27 -5.30 -0.77
C LYS A 66 29.40 -6.16 0.49
N TYR A 67 28.95 -5.65 1.64
CA TYR A 67 28.91 -6.42 2.89
C TYR A 67 27.98 -7.63 2.76
N LEU A 68 26.75 -7.42 2.27
CA LEU A 68 25.78 -8.50 2.06
C LEU A 68 26.30 -9.55 1.06
N SER A 69 26.94 -9.11 -0.02
CA SER A 69 27.56 -10.02 -1.02
C SER A 69 28.72 -10.84 -0.44
N GLY A 70 29.32 -10.40 0.67
CA GLY A 70 30.38 -11.12 1.36
C GLY A 70 29.88 -12.21 2.30
N ILE A 71 28.66 -12.05 2.83
CA ILE A 71 28.08 -12.99 3.80
C ILE A 71 27.02 -13.91 3.18
N LEU A 72 26.29 -13.44 2.16
CA LEU A 72 25.21 -14.20 1.54
C LEU A 72 25.73 -15.07 0.39
N SER A 73 25.19 -16.28 0.29
CA SER A 73 25.50 -17.29 -0.72
C SER A 73 24.71 -17.14 -2.03
N CYS A 74 24.00 -16.01 -2.23
CA CYS A 74 23.01 -15.85 -3.29
C CYS A 74 23.47 -14.98 -4.47
N ASP A 75 22.67 -14.95 -5.54
CA ASP A 75 23.00 -14.18 -6.74
C ASP A 75 22.90 -12.66 -6.50
N LYS A 76 23.58 -11.89 -7.36
CA LYS A 76 23.63 -10.43 -7.25
C LYS A 76 22.26 -9.77 -7.23
N LYS A 77 21.30 -10.24 -8.05
CA LYS A 77 19.96 -9.62 -8.11
C LYS A 77 19.17 -9.88 -6.83
N LEU A 78 19.30 -11.08 -6.26
CA LEU A 78 18.66 -11.39 -4.99
C LEU A 78 19.31 -10.60 -3.84
N THR A 79 20.64 -10.45 -3.84
CA THR A 79 21.35 -9.62 -2.86
C THR A 79 20.90 -8.16 -2.91
N GLU A 80 20.77 -7.58 -4.10
CA GLU A 80 20.25 -6.20 -4.28
C GLU A 80 18.82 -6.07 -3.74
N ARG A 81 17.93 -7.04 -4.00
CA ARG A 81 16.56 -7.03 -3.43
C ARG A 81 16.55 -7.16 -1.90
N ILE A 82 17.43 -7.99 -1.34
CA ILE A 82 17.55 -8.15 0.12
C ILE A 82 18.05 -6.83 0.72
N ALA A 83 19.05 -6.20 0.10
CA ALA A 83 19.55 -4.90 0.51
C ALA A 83 18.44 -3.84 0.52
N ASP A 84 17.67 -3.75 -0.58
CA ASP A 84 16.52 -2.84 -0.67
C ASP A 84 15.45 -3.14 0.40
N GLY A 85 15.19 -4.43 0.66
CA GLY A 85 14.20 -4.86 1.64
C GLY A 85 14.61 -4.67 3.11
N LEU A 86 15.90 -4.55 3.39
CA LEU A 86 16.49 -4.24 4.69
C LEU A 86 16.77 -2.75 4.87
N SER A 87 16.77 -1.98 3.79
CA SER A 87 16.99 -0.54 3.81
C SER A 87 15.71 0.21 4.13
N GLU A 88 15.87 1.38 4.75
CA GLU A 88 14.81 2.35 4.97
C GLU A 88 15.26 3.74 4.50
N MET A 89 14.30 4.64 4.30
CA MET A 89 14.58 5.99 3.86
C MET A 89 15.22 6.79 5.01
N ASP A 90 16.49 7.17 4.84
CA ASP A 90 17.21 8.07 5.75
C ASP A 90 17.55 9.37 5.02
N LYS A 91 17.02 10.50 5.51
CA LYS A 91 17.28 11.84 4.96
C LYS A 91 18.73 12.30 5.13
N THR A 92 19.51 11.62 5.96
CA THR A 92 20.94 11.90 6.19
C THR A 92 21.87 11.00 5.36
N ALA A 93 21.31 10.06 4.60
CA ALA A 93 22.06 9.20 3.71
C ALA A 93 22.57 9.96 2.48
N GLU A 94 23.54 9.38 1.79
CA GLU A 94 24.06 9.98 0.56
C GLU A 94 23.02 9.92 -0.56
N ILE A 95 22.94 11.00 -1.35
CA ILE A 95 22.00 11.09 -2.47
C ILE A 95 22.38 10.07 -3.53
N GLN A 96 21.50 9.09 -3.72
CA GLN A 96 21.68 8.05 -4.72
C GLN A 96 21.47 8.60 -6.13
N ARG A 97 22.32 8.15 -7.07
CA ARG A 97 22.28 8.55 -8.47
C ARG A 97 22.26 7.34 -9.40
N ASP A 98 21.54 7.47 -10.49
CA ASP A 98 21.56 6.48 -11.56
C ASP A 98 22.90 6.52 -12.34
N LYS A 99 23.10 5.57 -13.25
CA LYS A 99 24.29 5.51 -14.12
C LYS A 99 24.48 6.73 -15.01
N LYS A 100 23.46 7.58 -15.15
CA LYS A 100 23.47 8.82 -15.94
C LYS A 100 23.68 10.06 -15.06
N GLY A 101 23.82 9.89 -13.74
CA GLY A 101 24.02 10.96 -12.77
C GLY A 101 22.73 11.61 -12.24
N ASN A 102 21.55 11.14 -12.64
CA ASN A 102 20.27 11.65 -12.17
C ASN A 102 19.99 11.15 -10.75
N ILE A 103 19.42 12.01 -9.91
CA ILE A 103 18.98 11.63 -8.56
C ILE A 103 17.89 10.57 -8.66
N ILE A 104 18.03 9.51 -7.88
CA ILE A 104 16.99 8.50 -7.70
C ILE A 104 16.07 8.99 -6.58
N TYR A 105 14.83 9.29 -6.92
CA TYR A 105 13.83 9.74 -5.95
C TYR A 105 13.11 8.54 -5.34
N ASP A 106 12.74 8.67 -4.07
CA ASP A 106 11.93 7.67 -3.40
C ASP A 106 10.54 7.59 -4.04
N LYS A 107 10.11 6.36 -4.31
CA LYS A 107 8.81 6.06 -4.92
C LYS A 107 7.73 5.87 -3.87
N GLU A 108 8.09 5.61 -2.62
CA GLU A 108 7.14 5.36 -1.54
C GLU A 108 6.49 6.64 -1.03
N THR A 109 7.21 7.76 -1.04
CA THR A 109 6.68 9.09 -0.72
C THR A 109 6.11 9.82 -1.94
N ARG A 110 5.80 9.11 -3.03
CA ARG A 110 5.26 9.73 -4.24
C ARG A 110 3.83 10.20 -4.00
N ASP A 111 3.60 11.49 -4.20
CA ASP A 111 2.27 12.11 -4.15
C ASP A 111 1.87 12.74 -5.49
N THR A 112 0.62 13.18 -5.62
CA THR A 112 0.10 13.87 -6.81
C THR A 112 -0.61 15.16 -6.42
N GLU A 113 -0.18 16.26 -7.02
CA GLU A 113 -0.79 17.57 -6.88
C GLU A 113 -1.65 17.91 -8.11
N ILE A 114 -2.83 18.49 -7.89
CA ILE A 114 -3.70 18.99 -8.96
C ILE A 114 -3.42 20.47 -9.16
N VAL A 115 -2.64 20.79 -10.18
CA VAL A 115 -2.31 22.17 -10.56
C VAL A 115 -3.32 22.68 -11.58
N LYS A 116 -3.71 23.95 -11.46
CA LYS A 116 -4.59 24.60 -12.44
C LYS A 116 -3.94 24.57 -13.82
N TYR A 117 -4.71 24.25 -14.85
CA TYR A 117 -4.20 24.20 -16.23
C TYR A 117 -3.55 25.51 -16.71
N THR A 118 -4.01 26.65 -16.20
CA THR A 118 -3.48 27.98 -16.57
C THR A 118 -2.29 28.43 -15.72
N GLU A 119 -1.85 27.62 -14.75
CA GLU A 119 -0.77 27.94 -13.82
C GLU A 119 0.46 27.10 -14.17
N ASP A 120 1.64 27.70 -14.09
CA ASP A 120 2.90 27.00 -14.27
C ASP A 120 3.23 26.11 -13.05
N ILE A 121 3.75 24.91 -13.29
CA ILE A 121 4.01 23.91 -12.24
C ILE A 121 5.10 24.39 -11.28
N GLU A 122 6.14 25.06 -11.77
CA GLU A 122 7.22 25.56 -10.91
C GLU A 122 6.73 26.65 -9.96
N THR A 123 5.83 27.50 -10.45
CA THR A 123 5.17 28.53 -9.64
C THR A 123 4.33 27.92 -8.52
N TYR A 124 3.54 26.88 -8.83
CA TYR A 124 2.76 26.15 -7.82
C TYR A 124 3.68 25.48 -6.79
N MET A 125 4.73 24.79 -7.24
CA MET A 125 5.70 24.11 -6.39
C MET A 125 6.36 25.08 -5.41
N ALA A 126 6.78 26.26 -5.86
CA ALA A 126 7.42 27.26 -5.01
C ALA A 126 6.49 27.81 -3.91
N ARG A 127 5.18 27.89 -4.19
CA ARG A 127 4.18 28.42 -3.25
C ARG A 127 3.68 27.37 -2.26
N GLU A 128 3.35 26.17 -2.75
CA GLU A 128 2.58 25.19 -1.98
C GLU A 128 3.38 23.96 -1.55
N VAL A 129 4.48 23.61 -2.24
CA VAL A 129 5.19 22.34 -2.00
C VAL A 129 6.55 22.57 -1.33
N LEU A 130 7.44 23.31 -1.98
CA LEU A 130 8.83 23.51 -1.54
C LEU A 130 8.98 24.16 -0.14
N PRO A 131 8.07 25.03 0.34
CA PRO A 131 8.14 25.54 1.72
C PRO A 131 7.98 24.45 2.79
N TYR A 132 7.30 23.35 2.47
CA TYR A 132 7.04 22.24 3.40
C TYR A 132 7.90 21.00 3.11
N VAL A 133 8.23 20.77 1.82
CA VAL A 133 9.06 19.64 1.35
C VAL A 133 10.14 20.18 0.40
N PRO A 134 11.27 20.71 0.93
CA PRO A 134 12.29 21.39 0.13
C PRO A 134 13.03 20.50 -0.87
N ASP A 135 13.05 19.19 -0.64
CA ASP A 135 13.69 18.16 -1.47
C ASP A 135 12.75 17.53 -2.50
N ALA A 136 11.49 17.99 -2.56
CA ALA A 136 10.51 17.51 -3.54
C ALA A 136 10.90 17.90 -4.97
N LYS A 137 10.56 17.02 -5.91
CA LYS A 137 10.65 17.29 -7.35
C LYS A 137 9.39 16.80 -8.05
N TRP A 138 8.87 17.63 -8.94
CA TRP A 138 7.72 17.27 -9.77
C TRP A 138 8.15 16.45 -10.99
N PHE A 139 7.28 15.57 -11.46
CA PHE A 139 7.47 14.75 -12.64
C PHE A 139 6.21 14.79 -13.50
N TRP A 140 6.36 15.12 -14.78
CA TRP A 140 5.26 15.05 -15.74
C TRP A 140 5.29 13.71 -16.48
N GLU A 141 4.34 12.83 -16.15
CA GLU A 141 4.29 11.45 -16.66
C GLU A 141 3.26 11.26 -17.78
N GLU A 142 2.74 12.34 -18.38
CA GLU A 142 1.79 12.22 -19.49
C GLU A 142 2.43 11.56 -20.71
N ASN A 143 1.76 10.55 -21.26
CA ASN A 143 2.22 9.83 -22.43
C ASN A 143 1.05 9.34 -23.27
N LEU A 144 0.73 10.08 -24.34
CA LEU A 144 -0.35 9.76 -25.27
C LEU A 144 0.05 8.69 -26.31
N GLY A 145 1.35 8.48 -26.54
CA GLY A 145 1.86 7.56 -27.57
C GLY A 145 2.01 6.11 -27.13
N ALA A 146 1.81 5.82 -25.84
CA ALA A 146 1.91 4.46 -25.31
C ALA A 146 0.67 3.61 -25.67
N LYS A 147 0.85 2.28 -25.75
CA LYS A 147 -0.24 1.32 -25.97
C LYS A 147 -1.40 1.49 -24.96
N LYS A 148 -1.08 1.95 -23.76
CA LYS A 148 -2.04 2.43 -22.76
C LYS A 148 -1.68 3.89 -22.46
N PRO A 149 -2.42 4.88 -22.99
CA PRO A 149 -2.08 6.28 -22.81
C PRO A 149 -2.26 6.69 -21.34
N VAL A 150 -1.31 7.46 -20.84
CA VAL A 150 -1.41 8.12 -19.53
C VAL A 150 -1.78 9.56 -19.80
N ILE A 151 -2.98 9.97 -19.41
CA ILE A 151 -3.49 11.34 -19.57
C ILE A 151 -3.45 11.98 -18.19
N LYS A 152 -2.82 13.16 -18.07
CA LYS A 152 -2.70 13.91 -16.81
C LYS A 152 -3.47 15.22 -16.86
N ILE A 153 -3.75 15.73 -18.06
CA ILE A 153 -4.60 16.91 -18.25
C ILE A 153 -6.07 16.50 -18.25
N GLY A 154 -6.87 17.17 -17.44
CA GLY A 154 -8.32 16.95 -17.38
C GLY A 154 -9.04 18.12 -16.73
N ALA A 155 -10.36 18.04 -16.74
CA ALA A 155 -11.23 18.96 -16.00
C ALA A 155 -11.99 18.18 -14.93
N GLU A 156 -11.90 18.63 -13.69
CA GLU A 156 -12.68 18.09 -12.58
C GLU A 156 -13.64 19.14 -12.07
N ILE A 157 -14.91 18.74 -11.87
CA ILE A 157 -15.89 19.54 -11.13
C ILE A 157 -16.02 18.86 -9.76
N PRO A 158 -15.43 19.41 -8.69
CA PRO A 158 -15.51 18.79 -7.37
C PRO A 158 -16.90 19.02 -6.79
N PHE A 159 -17.83 18.13 -7.15
CA PHE A 159 -19.24 18.24 -6.81
C PHE A 159 -19.46 18.36 -5.31
N THR A 160 -18.73 17.58 -4.52
CA THR A 160 -18.79 17.62 -3.05
C THR A 160 -18.31 18.93 -2.47
N ARG A 161 -17.35 19.62 -3.09
CA ARG A 161 -16.85 20.90 -2.57
C ARG A 161 -17.83 22.05 -2.85
N TYR A 162 -18.47 22.06 -4.02
CA TYR A 162 -19.28 23.19 -4.46
C TYR A 162 -20.79 22.98 -4.29
N PHE A 163 -21.28 21.74 -4.34
CA PHE A 163 -22.70 21.43 -4.35
C PHE A 163 -23.16 20.69 -3.10
N TYR A 164 -22.24 20.17 -2.28
CA TYR A 164 -22.63 19.59 -1.00
C TYR A 164 -23.10 20.69 -0.05
N LYS A 165 -24.36 20.59 0.35
CA LYS A 165 -24.90 21.34 1.48
C LYS A 165 -25.05 20.36 2.62
N TYR A 166 -24.29 20.58 3.69
CA TYR A 166 -24.44 19.78 4.89
C TYR A 166 -25.87 19.91 5.42
N THR A 167 -26.56 18.78 5.52
CA THR A 167 -27.85 18.67 6.19
C THR A 167 -27.61 18.01 7.54
N GLN A 168 -27.82 18.76 8.61
CA GLN A 168 -27.72 18.23 9.96
C GLN A 168 -28.73 17.07 10.12
N PRO A 169 -28.30 15.89 10.64
CA PRO A 169 -29.24 14.81 10.91
C PRO A 169 -30.27 15.25 11.96
N GLU A 170 -31.43 14.59 11.96
CA GLU A 170 -32.44 14.79 13.02
C GLU A 170 -31.80 14.52 14.39
N LYS A 171 -32.17 15.32 15.39
CA LYS A 171 -31.68 15.17 16.76
C LYS A 171 -32.10 13.82 17.35
N SER A 172 -31.23 13.25 18.19
CA SER A 172 -31.46 11.98 18.88
C SER A 172 -32.75 11.96 19.67
N GLU A 173 -33.09 13.07 20.35
CA GLU A 173 -34.27 13.13 21.22
C GLU A 173 -35.58 13.01 20.43
N VAL A 174 -35.62 13.60 19.23
CA VAL A 174 -36.77 13.51 18.33
C VAL A 174 -36.93 12.09 17.79
N LEU A 175 -35.82 11.42 17.50
CA LEU A 175 -35.83 10.03 17.07
C LEU A 175 -36.29 9.10 18.21
N GLU A 176 -35.81 9.33 19.43
CA GLU A 176 -36.22 8.60 20.63
C GLU A 176 -37.73 8.71 20.88
N GLU A 177 -38.30 9.91 20.83
CA GLU A 177 -39.76 10.11 20.95
C GLU A 177 -40.55 9.37 19.86
N LYS A 178 -40.05 9.41 18.61
CA LYS A 178 -40.64 8.65 17.50
C LYS A 178 -40.59 7.15 17.77
N PHE A 179 -39.47 6.62 18.27
CA PHE A 179 -39.32 5.20 18.62
C PHE A 179 -40.29 4.78 19.73
N LEU A 180 -40.35 5.51 20.84
CA LEU A 180 -41.26 5.22 21.96
C LEU A 180 -42.73 5.25 21.53
N THR A 181 -43.08 6.21 20.67
CA THR A 181 -44.44 6.31 20.13
C THR A 181 -44.76 5.12 19.24
N LEU A 182 -43.84 4.72 18.36
CA LEU A 182 -43.98 3.54 17.51
C LEU A 182 -44.09 2.25 18.33
N GLU A 183 -43.23 2.07 19.34
CA GLU A 183 -43.27 0.92 20.24
C GLU A 183 -44.60 0.81 20.99
N LYS A 184 -45.11 1.93 21.51
CA LYS A 184 -46.42 1.97 22.16
C LYS A 184 -47.54 1.54 21.22
N ASN A 185 -47.58 2.10 20.01
CA ASN A 185 -48.57 1.74 18.99
C ASN A 185 -48.50 0.25 18.61
N VAL A 186 -47.30 -0.31 18.46
CA VAL A 186 -47.10 -1.73 18.17
C VAL A 186 -47.57 -2.60 19.34
N SER A 187 -47.22 -2.23 20.58
CA SER A 187 -47.64 -2.95 21.79
C SER A 187 -49.16 -2.96 21.95
N GLU A 188 -49.82 -1.83 21.71
CA GLU A 188 -51.29 -1.72 21.74
C GLU A 188 -51.95 -2.63 20.69
N ARG A 189 -51.42 -2.66 19.46
CA ARG A 189 -51.93 -3.56 18.40
C ARG A 189 -51.73 -5.03 18.74
N ILE A 190 -50.57 -5.41 19.29
CA ILE A 190 -50.30 -6.78 19.73
C ILE A 190 -51.27 -7.18 20.86
N LYS A 191 -51.45 -6.32 21.86
CA LYS A 191 -52.42 -6.55 22.94
C LYS A 191 -53.83 -6.74 22.39
N ALA A 192 -54.27 -5.88 21.46
CA ALA A 192 -55.59 -6.02 20.84
C ALA A 192 -55.74 -7.35 20.06
N LEU A 193 -54.70 -7.78 19.33
CA LEU A 193 -54.71 -9.02 18.56
C LEU A 193 -54.85 -10.26 19.47
N PHE A 194 -54.16 -10.28 20.61
CA PHE A 194 -54.14 -11.43 21.53
C PHE A 194 -55.22 -11.35 22.62
N ALA A 195 -55.81 -10.18 22.89
CA ALA A 195 -56.93 -10.04 23.83
C ALA A 195 -58.23 -10.70 23.31
N VAL A 196 -58.40 -10.81 21.99
CA VAL A 196 -59.59 -11.43 21.37
C VAL A 196 -59.56 -12.97 21.44
N LYS A 197 -58.43 -13.60 21.83
CA LYS A 197 -58.28 -15.07 21.91
C LYS A 197 -58.45 -15.66 23.32
N GLY A 198 -58.83 -14.86 24.32
CA GLY A 198 -58.91 -15.28 25.73
C GLY A 198 -60.31 -15.56 26.28
N GLU A 199 -61.35 -15.45 25.46
CA GLU A 199 -62.74 -15.78 25.82
C GLU A 199 -63.23 -17.00 25.01
N GLU A 200 -62.65 -18.18 25.27
CA GLU A 200 -63.26 -19.50 25.04
C GLU A 200 -62.82 -20.47 26.14
#